data_AF-A0A4Q3CVE1-F1
#
_entry.id   AF-A0A4Q3CVE1-F1
#
_cell.length_a   1.000
_cell.length_b   1.000
_cell.length_c   1.000
_cell.angle_alpha   90.00
_cell.angle_beta   90.00
_cell.angle_gamma   90.00
#
_symmetry.space_group_name_H-M   'P 1'
#
loop_
_entity.id
_entity.type
_entity.pdbx_description
1 polymer ?
#
loop_
_entity_poly.entity_id
_entity_poly.type
_entity_poly.pdbx_seq_one_letter_code
_entity_poly.pdbx_strand_id
1 'polypeptide(L)'
;MIKLALTGSIGMGKSATAALFAARGIPVYDADAAVHATYAPGGEAVAPIEWAFPGVIGADGGIDRAKLRHKVTNNPDAMKKLESIVHPIVGGTQRAFLAKAEAEGHDIVVLDIPLLFETGGDKRADVIAVVTAPPEVQRQRVLARGQMTEAEFEAILARQTPDSVKRLRADFVINTGFGFPYAEAQIDEIIETLRTRIRLATEEDETCEKSSSIPKPPGSTPITPIPGRPTAS
;
A
#
# COMPACT_ATOMS: atom_id res chain seq x y z
N MET A 1 5.61 -11.03 -5.98
CA MET A 1 5.75 -9.54 -6.00
C MET A 1 5.46 -8.98 -4.62
N ILE A 2 6.33 -8.15 -4.06
CA ILE A 2 6.14 -7.49 -2.76
C ILE A 2 5.40 -6.15 -2.94
N LYS A 3 4.35 -5.93 -2.15
CA LYS A 3 3.61 -4.66 -2.03
C LYS A 3 4.19 -3.82 -0.88
N LEU A 4 5.03 -2.85 -1.22
CA LEU A 4 5.58 -1.88 -0.29
C LEU A 4 4.63 -0.69 -0.12
N ALA A 5 3.97 -0.54 1.02
CA ALA A 5 3.22 0.68 1.32
C ALA A 5 4.18 1.80 1.70
N LEU A 6 4.06 2.95 1.02
CA LEU A 6 4.74 4.18 1.35
C LEU A 6 3.76 5.13 2.02
N THR A 7 4.08 5.58 3.22
CA THR A 7 3.24 6.52 3.96
C THR A 7 4.07 7.57 4.67
N GLY A 8 3.44 8.65 5.08
CA GLY A 8 4.09 9.77 5.75
C GLY A 8 3.10 10.88 6.01
N SER A 9 3.27 11.59 7.11
CA SER A 9 2.42 12.73 7.44
C SER A 9 2.62 13.88 6.43
N ILE A 10 1.73 14.86 6.47
CA ILE A 10 1.79 16.02 5.56
C ILE A 10 3.18 16.68 5.62
N GLY A 11 3.77 16.99 4.46
CA GLY A 11 5.07 17.68 4.41
C GLY A 11 6.32 16.83 4.66
N MET A 12 6.19 15.52 4.88
CA MET A 12 7.34 14.63 5.15
C MET A 12 8.20 14.29 3.91
N GLY A 13 7.78 14.69 2.71
CA GLY A 13 8.53 14.40 1.48
C GLY A 13 8.11 13.12 0.75
N LYS A 14 6.97 12.53 1.13
CA LYS A 14 6.43 11.28 0.54
C LYS A 14 6.41 11.25 -0.98
N SER A 15 5.88 12.27 -1.65
CA SER A 15 5.83 12.33 -3.12
C SER A 15 7.22 12.36 -3.77
N ALA A 16 8.19 13.01 -3.12
CA ALA A 16 9.58 13.01 -3.60
C ALA A 16 10.20 11.61 -3.41
N THR A 17 9.99 10.97 -2.26
CA THR A 17 10.40 9.59 -2.02
C THR A 17 9.77 8.61 -3.01
N ALA A 18 8.49 8.77 -3.33
CA ALA A 18 7.80 7.97 -4.34
C ALA A 18 8.46 8.13 -5.73
N ALA A 19 8.79 9.36 -6.12
CA ALA A 19 9.52 9.63 -7.36
C ALA A 19 10.91 8.98 -7.39
N LEU A 20 11.61 8.93 -6.25
CA LEU A 20 12.91 8.25 -6.15
C LEU A 20 12.81 6.73 -6.34
N PHE A 21 11.73 6.09 -5.86
CA PHE A 21 11.44 4.68 -6.18
C PHE A 21 11.13 4.50 -7.67
N ALA A 22 10.30 5.36 -8.24
CA ALA A 22 9.97 5.32 -9.67
C ALA A 22 11.21 5.48 -10.55
N ALA A 23 12.14 6.37 -10.19
CA ALA A 23 13.40 6.57 -10.90
C ALA A 23 14.31 5.33 -10.89
N ARG A 24 14.09 4.38 -9.97
CA ARG A 24 14.77 3.09 -9.87
C ARG A 24 14.01 1.96 -10.57
N GLY A 25 13.03 2.31 -11.38
CA GLY A 25 12.22 1.36 -12.16
C GLY A 25 11.15 0.65 -11.34
N ILE A 26 10.88 1.05 -10.09
CA ILE A 26 9.83 0.44 -9.28
C ILE A 26 8.49 1.12 -9.56
N PRO A 27 7.45 0.39 -10.02
CA PRO A 27 6.15 0.96 -10.26
C PRO A 27 5.55 1.55 -8.98
N VAL A 28 4.96 2.74 -9.10
CA VAL A 28 4.32 3.45 -7.99
C VAL A 28 2.84 3.66 -8.29
N TYR A 29 1.99 3.21 -7.38
CA TYR A 29 0.57 3.51 -7.36
C TYR A 29 0.31 4.70 -6.43
N ASP A 30 -0.07 5.84 -7.00
CA ASP A 30 -0.50 7.00 -6.23
C ASP A 30 -2.01 6.92 -5.95
N ALA A 31 -2.36 6.67 -4.68
CA ALA A 31 -3.75 6.55 -4.27
C ALA A 31 -4.54 7.86 -4.41
N ASP A 32 -3.90 9.02 -4.18
CA ASP A 32 -4.56 10.32 -4.30
C ASP A 32 -4.83 10.65 -5.77
N ALA A 33 -3.85 10.37 -6.65
CA ALA A 33 -4.02 10.53 -8.09
C ALA A 33 -5.10 9.60 -8.65
N ALA A 34 -5.17 8.34 -8.20
CA ALA A 34 -6.20 7.40 -8.61
C ALA A 34 -7.61 7.87 -8.19
N VAL A 35 -7.74 8.37 -6.96
CA VAL A 35 -8.98 8.99 -6.48
C VAL A 35 -9.31 10.23 -7.32
N HIS A 36 -8.34 11.10 -7.60
CA HIS A 36 -8.56 12.28 -8.42
C HIS A 36 -9.05 11.94 -9.83
N ALA A 37 -8.39 10.98 -10.51
CA ALA A 37 -8.80 10.50 -11.84
C ALA A 37 -10.22 9.93 -11.85
N THR A 38 -10.62 9.27 -10.77
CA THR A 38 -11.97 8.72 -10.60
C THR A 38 -13.05 9.81 -10.58
N TYR A 39 -12.71 11.03 -10.13
CA TYR A 39 -13.59 12.20 -10.10
C TYR A 39 -13.47 13.11 -11.32
N ALA A 40 -12.44 12.95 -12.14
CA ALA A 40 -12.17 13.79 -13.31
C ALA A 40 -13.24 13.57 -14.40
N PRO A 41 -13.37 14.48 -15.39
CA PRO A 41 -14.30 14.30 -16.50
C PRO A 41 -14.12 12.94 -17.19
N GLY A 42 -15.21 12.18 -17.33
CA GLY A 42 -15.19 10.80 -17.85
C GLY A 42 -14.70 9.73 -16.87
N GLY A 43 -14.38 10.10 -15.63
CA GLY A 43 -13.98 9.17 -14.57
C GLY A 43 -15.11 8.23 -14.15
N GLU A 44 -14.74 7.02 -13.72
CA GLU A 44 -15.67 5.94 -13.43
C GLU A 44 -16.70 6.27 -12.33
N ALA A 45 -16.39 7.18 -11.40
CA ALA A 45 -17.32 7.56 -10.35
C ALA A 45 -18.26 8.70 -10.74
N VAL A 46 -18.03 9.41 -11.85
CA VAL A 46 -18.81 10.60 -12.21
C VAL A 46 -20.30 10.27 -12.33
N ALA A 47 -20.67 9.29 -13.17
CA ALA A 47 -22.08 8.94 -13.39
C ALA A 47 -22.75 8.30 -12.16
N PRO A 48 -22.13 7.34 -11.45
CA PRO A 48 -22.69 6.78 -10.22
C PRO A 48 -22.90 7.83 -9.11
N ILE A 49 -21.96 8.76 -8.95
CA ILE A 49 -22.06 9.82 -7.94
C ILE A 49 -23.14 10.83 -8.31
N GLU A 50 -23.22 11.26 -9.57
CA GLU A 50 -24.28 12.17 -10.02
C GLU A 50 -25.67 11.54 -9.83
N TRP A 51 -25.82 10.25 -10.13
CA TRP A 51 -27.08 9.53 -9.87
C TRP A 51 -27.43 9.51 -8.38
N ALA A 52 -26.43 9.28 -7.51
CA ALA A 52 -26.63 9.22 -6.07
C ALA A 52 -26.84 10.60 -5.42
N PHE A 53 -26.23 11.64 -5.98
CA PHE A 53 -26.17 13.01 -5.46
C PHE A 53 -26.37 14.03 -6.61
N PRO A 54 -27.59 14.21 -7.13
CA PRO A 54 -27.81 15.03 -8.33
C PRO A 54 -27.31 16.47 -8.19
N GLY A 55 -26.72 17.02 -9.25
CA GLY A 55 -26.22 18.39 -9.35
C GLY A 55 -24.80 18.58 -8.82
N VAL A 56 -23.98 17.52 -8.75
CA VAL A 56 -22.58 17.60 -8.31
C VAL A 56 -21.59 17.61 -9.46
N ILE A 57 -22.02 17.37 -10.69
CA ILE A 57 -21.16 17.58 -11.86
C ILE A 57 -20.84 19.08 -12.04
N GLY A 58 -19.56 19.37 -12.27
CA GLY A 58 -19.01 20.68 -12.59
C GLY A 58 -19.20 21.05 -14.07
N ALA A 59 -18.84 22.28 -14.43
CA ALA A 59 -18.94 22.75 -15.81
C ALA A 59 -17.99 22.00 -16.77
N ASP A 60 -16.92 21.40 -16.24
CA ASP A 60 -15.93 20.60 -16.95
C ASP A 60 -16.38 19.15 -17.19
N GLY A 61 -17.53 18.74 -16.63
CA GLY A 61 -18.02 17.36 -16.70
C GLY A 61 -17.43 16.41 -15.66
N GLY A 62 -16.57 16.90 -14.76
CA GLY A 62 -16.07 16.17 -13.60
C GLY A 62 -16.93 16.39 -12.35
N ILE A 63 -16.56 15.78 -11.23
CA ILE A 63 -17.24 16.01 -9.96
C ILE A 63 -16.74 17.31 -9.31
N ASP A 64 -17.66 18.25 -9.08
CA ASP A 64 -17.43 19.41 -8.24
C ASP A 64 -17.38 18.96 -6.76
N ARG A 65 -16.16 18.85 -6.25
CA ARG A 65 -15.87 18.43 -4.88
C ARG A 65 -16.52 19.34 -3.83
N ALA A 66 -16.70 20.63 -4.11
CA ALA A 66 -17.34 21.54 -3.16
C ALA A 66 -18.84 21.26 -3.06
N LYS A 67 -19.52 21.08 -4.21
CA LYS A 67 -20.93 20.69 -4.24
C LYS A 67 -21.16 19.33 -3.61
N LEU A 68 -20.31 18.34 -3.93
CA LEU A 68 -20.39 17.01 -3.33
C LEU A 68 -20.18 17.09 -1.81
N ARG A 69 -19.14 17.81 -1.36
CA ARG A 69 -18.88 18.02 0.07
C ARG A 69 -20.08 18.63 0.77
N HIS A 70 -20.74 19.63 0.19
CA HIS A 70 -21.93 20.25 0.77
C HIS A 70 -23.06 19.22 0.99
N LYS A 71 -23.24 18.26 0.07
CA LYS A 71 -24.29 17.23 0.16
C LYS A 71 -24.00 16.12 1.18
N VAL A 72 -22.72 15.81 1.43
CA VAL A 72 -22.34 14.71 2.34
C VAL A 72 -21.91 15.19 3.74
N THR A 73 -21.54 16.46 3.90
CA THR A 73 -21.12 17.01 5.20
C THR A 73 -22.28 16.97 6.19
N ASN A 74 -22.01 16.55 7.43
CA ASN A 74 -22.99 16.38 8.50
C ASN A 74 -24.11 15.36 8.19
N ASN A 75 -23.93 14.51 7.18
CA ASN A 75 -24.86 13.43 6.86
C ASN A 75 -24.11 12.09 6.77
N PRO A 76 -24.07 11.31 7.86
CA PRO A 76 -23.36 10.02 7.90
C PRO A 76 -23.87 9.01 6.86
N ASP A 77 -25.16 8.98 6.58
CA ASP A 77 -25.75 8.07 5.59
C ASP A 77 -25.33 8.45 4.17
N ALA A 78 -25.31 9.75 3.87
CA ALA A 78 -24.79 10.26 2.60
C ALA A 78 -23.29 9.95 2.45
N MET A 79 -22.49 10.10 3.50
CA MET A 79 -21.07 9.74 3.47
C MET A 79 -20.88 8.25 3.20
N LYS A 80 -21.60 7.39 3.92
CA LYS A 80 -21.55 5.93 3.72
C LYS A 80 -21.97 5.54 2.30
N LYS A 81 -22.99 6.20 1.75
CA LYS A 81 -23.41 5.99 0.36
C LYS A 81 -22.31 6.39 -0.63
N LEU A 82 -21.67 7.55 -0.44
CA LEU A 82 -20.54 7.98 -1.27
C LEU A 82 -19.37 6.97 -1.18
N GLU A 83 -18.99 6.56 0.02
CA GLU A 83 -17.95 5.56 0.24
C GLU A 83 -18.27 4.23 -0.47
N SER A 84 -19.52 3.77 -0.41
CA SER A 84 -19.94 2.52 -1.07
C SER A 84 -19.80 2.55 -2.60
N ILE A 85 -19.82 3.74 -3.21
CA ILE A 85 -19.61 3.94 -4.65
C ILE A 85 -18.11 4.02 -4.95
N VAL A 86 -17.37 4.81 -4.18
CA VAL A 86 -15.96 5.15 -4.47
C VAL A 86 -15.02 4.00 -4.12
N HIS A 87 -15.25 3.30 -3.01
CA HIS A 87 -14.33 2.26 -2.52
C HIS A 87 -14.14 1.11 -3.53
N PRO A 88 -15.19 0.54 -4.15
CA PRO A 88 -15.02 -0.51 -5.16
C PRO A 88 -14.24 -0.03 -6.39
N ILE A 89 -14.47 1.20 -6.85
CA ILE A 89 -13.84 1.79 -8.03
C ILE A 89 -12.33 1.98 -7.78
N VAL A 90 -11.97 2.65 -6.68
CA VAL A 90 -10.56 2.86 -6.31
C VAL A 90 -9.86 1.53 -5.99
N GLY A 91 -10.57 0.57 -5.42
CA GLY A 91 -10.06 -0.80 -5.26
C GLY A 91 -9.81 -1.48 -6.60
N GLY A 92 -10.65 -1.23 -7.61
CA GLY A 92 -10.49 -1.71 -8.98
C GLY A 92 -9.25 -1.16 -9.66
N THR A 93 -9.02 0.15 -9.56
CA THR A 93 -7.82 0.80 -10.14
C THR A 93 -6.54 0.28 -9.51
N GLN A 94 -6.53 0.05 -8.19
CA GLN A 94 -5.38 -0.55 -7.51
C GLN A 94 -5.14 -2.00 -7.97
N ARG A 95 -6.19 -2.82 -8.08
CA ARG A 95 -6.04 -4.21 -8.59
C ARG A 95 -5.53 -4.24 -10.03
N ALA A 96 -6.03 -3.36 -10.89
CA ALA A 96 -5.58 -3.26 -12.28
C ALA A 96 -4.09 -2.86 -12.36
N PHE A 97 -3.65 -1.91 -11.53
CA PHE A 97 -2.25 -1.55 -11.41
C PHE A 97 -1.38 -2.74 -10.98
N LEU A 98 -1.80 -3.47 -9.95
CA LEU A 98 -1.06 -4.63 -9.45
C LEU A 98 -0.96 -5.74 -10.50
N ALA A 99 -2.06 -6.06 -11.16
CA ALA A 99 -2.09 -7.07 -12.22
C ALA A 99 -1.19 -6.69 -13.41
N LYS A 100 -1.16 -5.41 -13.77
CA LYS A 100 -0.26 -4.90 -14.81
C LYS A 100 1.21 -5.04 -14.39
N ALA A 101 1.55 -4.64 -13.16
CA ALA A 101 2.92 -4.72 -12.67
C ALA A 101 3.41 -6.18 -12.59
N GLU A 102 2.53 -7.10 -12.16
CA GLU A 102 2.83 -8.53 -12.15
C GLU A 102 3.03 -9.09 -13.56
N ALA A 103 2.19 -8.72 -14.53
CA ALA A 103 2.33 -9.14 -15.92
C ALA A 103 3.61 -8.60 -16.59
N GLU A 104 4.10 -7.44 -16.15
CA GLU A 104 5.37 -6.85 -16.58
C GLU A 104 6.59 -7.43 -15.85
N GLY A 105 6.38 -8.35 -14.90
CA GLY A 105 7.46 -9.05 -14.19
C GLY A 105 8.11 -8.24 -13.07
N HIS A 106 7.44 -7.22 -12.54
CA HIS A 106 7.98 -6.44 -11.41
C HIS A 106 7.99 -7.27 -10.12
N ASP A 107 9.12 -7.24 -9.43
CA ASP A 107 9.35 -7.94 -8.17
C ASP A 107 8.80 -7.16 -6.96
N ILE A 108 8.80 -5.84 -7.05
CA ILE A 108 8.37 -4.89 -6.02
C ILE A 108 7.44 -3.85 -6.65
N VAL A 109 6.42 -3.43 -5.91
CA VAL A 109 5.59 -2.25 -6.23
C VAL A 109 5.44 -1.38 -5.01
N VAL A 110 5.36 -0.06 -5.24
CA VAL A 110 5.08 0.91 -4.18
C VAL A 110 3.62 1.34 -4.22
N LEU A 111 2.94 1.25 -3.07
CA LEU A 111 1.60 1.77 -2.86
C LEU A 111 1.72 3.07 -2.05
N ASP A 112 1.65 4.21 -2.72
CA ASP A 112 1.73 5.52 -2.09
C ASP A 112 0.39 5.91 -1.45
N ILE A 113 0.27 5.73 -0.13
CA ILE A 113 -0.98 5.86 0.63
C ILE A 113 -0.76 6.83 1.83
N PRO A 114 -1.14 8.11 1.72
CA PRO A 114 -0.94 9.10 2.78
C PRO A 114 -1.63 8.75 4.12
N LEU A 115 -2.84 8.18 4.04
CA LEU A 115 -3.68 7.83 5.19
C LEU A 115 -3.69 6.32 5.45
N LEU A 116 -2.51 5.69 5.37
CA LEU A 116 -2.35 4.23 5.41
C LEU A 116 -2.98 3.63 6.67
N PHE A 117 -2.65 4.15 7.85
CA PHE A 117 -3.10 3.57 9.12
C PHE A 117 -4.51 4.00 9.48
N GLU A 118 -4.89 5.21 9.08
CA GLU A 118 -6.19 5.81 9.34
C GLU A 118 -7.30 5.07 8.57
N THR A 119 -6.98 4.52 7.38
CA THR A 119 -7.92 3.78 6.54
C THR A 119 -7.80 2.25 6.66
N GLY A 120 -6.90 1.75 7.52
CA GLY A 120 -6.60 0.33 7.63
C GLY A 120 -5.98 -0.26 6.35
N GLY A 121 -5.31 0.58 5.55
CA GLY A 121 -4.60 0.20 4.33
C GLY A 121 -3.33 -0.61 4.58
N ASP A 122 -2.77 -0.50 5.77
CA ASP A 122 -1.64 -1.30 6.28
C ASP A 122 -1.86 -2.81 6.10
N LYS A 123 -3.09 -3.28 6.31
CA LYS A 123 -3.46 -4.71 6.17
C LYS A 123 -3.34 -5.27 4.76
N ARG A 124 -3.20 -4.41 3.74
CA ARG A 124 -3.11 -4.80 2.33
C ARG A 124 -1.67 -4.78 1.79
N ALA A 125 -0.74 -4.26 2.58
CA ALA A 125 0.68 -4.20 2.25
C ALA A 125 1.42 -5.39 2.85
N ASP A 126 2.50 -5.81 2.20
CA ASP A 126 3.38 -6.86 2.74
C ASP A 126 4.49 -6.23 3.60
N VAL A 127 4.85 -4.99 3.28
CA VAL A 127 5.91 -4.21 3.95
C VAL A 127 5.47 -2.74 4.02
N ILE A 128 5.83 -2.05 5.10
CA ILE A 128 5.50 -0.64 5.33
C ILE A 128 6.78 0.19 5.45
N ALA A 129 6.92 1.19 4.58
CA ALA A 129 7.92 2.25 4.69
C ALA A 129 7.27 3.58 5.12
N VAL A 130 7.80 4.18 6.19
CA VAL A 130 7.37 5.49 6.68
C VAL A 130 8.40 6.56 6.33
N VAL A 131 7.94 7.60 5.64
CA VAL A 131 8.71 8.80 5.36
C VAL A 131 8.55 9.79 6.51
N THR A 132 9.68 10.22 7.07
CA THR A 132 9.74 11.07 8.26
C THR A 132 10.74 12.21 8.10
N ALA A 133 10.55 13.28 8.86
CA ALA A 133 11.48 14.40 9.02
C ALA A 133 11.25 15.04 10.40
N PRO A 134 12.22 15.81 10.94
CA PRO A 134 12.02 16.60 12.15
C PRO A 134 10.78 17.52 12.05
N PRO A 135 10.00 17.71 13.12
CA PRO A 135 8.78 18.54 13.11
C PRO A 135 9.01 19.96 12.58
N GLU A 136 10.16 20.55 12.90
CA GLU A 136 10.55 21.90 12.47
C GLU A 136 10.75 21.94 10.94
N VAL A 137 11.39 20.92 10.38
CA VAL A 137 11.60 20.78 8.93
C VAL A 137 10.26 20.52 8.22
N GLN A 138 9.40 19.68 8.81
CA GLN A 138 8.05 19.42 8.30
C GLN A 138 7.24 20.71 8.20
N ARG A 139 7.16 21.46 9.31
CA ARG A 139 6.45 22.74 9.41
C ARG A 139 6.98 23.74 8.39
N GLN A 140 8.30 23.93 8.34
CA GLN A 140 8.93 24.84 7.38
C GLN A 140 8.56 24.48 5.93
N ARG A 141 8.59 23.19 5.56
CA ARG A 141 8.26 22.72 4.21
C ARG A 141 6.80 22.96 3.84
N VAL A 142 5.87 22.75 4.77
CA VAL A 142 4.44 22.96 4.50
C VAL A 142 4.15 24.44 4.30
N LEU A 143 4.63 25.29 5.19
CA LEU A 143 4.37 26.73 5.14
C LEU A 143 5.07 27.40 3.96
N ALA A 144 6.28 26.98 3.61
CA ALA A 144 7.02 27.53 2.46
C ALA A 144 6.33 27.29 1.10
N ARG A 145 5.41 26.31 1.00
CA ARG A 145 4.62 26.09 -0.22
C ARG A 145 3.56 27.17 -0.44
N GLY A 146 3.21 27.94 0.59
CA GLY A 146 2.20 29.02 0.49
C GLY A 146 0.77 28.54 0.22
N GLN A 147 0.49 27.25 0.40
CA GLN A 147 -0.81 26.64 0.06
C GLN A 147 -1.78 26.55 1.24
N MET A 148 -1.31 26.77 2.46
CA MET A 148 -2.13 26.70 3.68
C MET A 148 -1.54 27.55 4.80
N THR A 149 -2.41 27.93 5.72
CA THR A 149 -2.08 28.62 6.97
C THR A 149 -1.54 27.66 8.02
N GLU A 150 -0.92 28.21 9.06
CA GLU A 150 -0.50 27.44 10.24
C GLU A 150 -1.65 26.67 10.88
N ALA A 151 -2.79 27.34 11.07
CA ALA A 151 -3.95 26.72 11.70
C ALA A 151 -4.49 25.54 10.88
N GLU A 152 -4.46 25.63 9.55
CA GLU A 152 -4.84 24.52 8.66
C GLU A 152 -3.84 23.37 8.72
N PHE A 153 -2.54 23.66 8.76
CA PHE A 153 -1.50 22.64 8.93
C PHE A 153 -1.70 21.86 10.24
N GLU A 154 -1.85 22.55 11.37
CA GLU A 154 -2.08 21.93 12.68
C GLU A 154 -3.38 21.11 12.69
N ALA A 155 -4.45 21.62 12.06
CA ALA A 155 -5.73 20.90 11.95
C ALA A 155 -5.63 19.62 11.10
N ILE A 156 -4.82 19.62 10.03
CA ILE A 156 -4.55 18.42 9.23
C ILE A 156 -3.69 17.45 10.04
N LEU A 157 -2.63 17.94 10.67
CA LEU A 157 -1.70 17.13 11.46
C LEU A 157 -2.42 16.39 12.59
N ALA A 158 -3.33 17.07 13.30
CA ALA A 158 -4.12 16.50 14.39
C ALA A 158 -5.07 15.36 13.97
N ARG A 159 -5.41 15.26 12.68
CA ARG A 159 -6.26 14.18 12.14
C ARG A 159 -5.46 12.98 11.66
N GLN A 160 -4.15 13.11 11.54
CA GLN A 160 -3.26 12.03 11.10
C GLN A 160 -2.78 11.23 12.30
N THR A 161 -2.50 9.95 12.08
CA THR A 161 -1.78 9.14 13.06
C THR A 161 -0.42 9.79 13.31
N PRO A 162 0.01 9.99 14.58
CA PRO A 162 1.28 10.64 14.89
C PRO A 162 2.47 9.94 14.21
N ASP A 163 3.45 10.71 13.73
CA ASP A 163 4.66 10.17 13.08
C ASP A 163 5.37 9.11 13.94
N SER A 164 5.49 9.36 15.24
CA SER A 164 6.10 8.40 16.18
C SER A 164 5.39 7.04 16.16
N VAL A 165 4.06 7.04 16.11
CA VAL A 165 3.25 5.82 16.03
C VAL A 165 3.40 5.15 14.66
N LYS A 166 3.46 5.94 13.58
CA LYS A 166 3.73 5.41 12.22
C LYS A 166 5.09 4.69 12.19
N ARG A 167 6.15 5.33 12.69
CA ARG A 167 7.51 4.78 12.71
C ARG A 167 7.63 3.50 13.53
N LEU A 168 6.92 3.40 14.67
CA LEU A 168 6.89 2.17 15.48
C LEU A 168 6.26 0.97 14.76
N ARG A 169 5.41 1.23 13.76
CA ARG A 169 4.68 0.21 13.00
C ARG A 169 5.27 -0.03 11.61
N ALA A 170 6.40 0.60 11.30
CA ALA A 170 7.04 0.51 9.99
C ALA A 170 8.11 -0.58 9.99
N ASP A 171 8.25 -1.27 8.86
CA ASP A 171 9.41 -2.12 8.59
C ASP A 171 10.65 -1.29 8.24
N PHE A 172 10.42 -0.14 7.58
CA PHE A 172 11.47 0.78 7.16
C PHE A 172 11.11 2.23 7.46
N VAL A 173 12.11 3.02 7.84
CA VAL A 173 11.97 4.47 8.08
C VAL A 173 12.90 5.23 7.15
N ILE A 174 12.33 6.08 6.30
CA ILE A 174 13.05 6.91 5.34
C ILE A 174 13.09 8.34 5.88
N ASN A 175 14.27 8.82 6.28
CA ASN A 175 14.46 10.14 6.84
C ASN A 175 14.82 11.15 5.74
N THR A 176 13.88 12.02 5.40
CA THR A 176 14.10 13.07 4.38
C THR A 176 14.64 14.37 4.98
N GLY A 177 14.81 14.44 6.29
CA GLY A 177 15.38 15.60 6.99
C GLY A 177 16.86 15.82 6.68
N PHE A 178 17.59 14.76 6.32
CA PHE A 178 19.01 14.81 5.95
C PHE A 178 19.27 15.07 4.46
N GLY A 179 18.23 15.38 3.69
CA GLY A 179 18.32 15.71 2.26
C GLY A 179 18.21 14.50 1.33
N PHE A 180 18.22 14.78 0.03
CA PHE A 180 18.01 13.79 -1.02
C PHE A 180 19.04 12.65 -1.05
N PRO A 181 20.37 12.91 -0.97
CA PRO A 181 21.35 11.82 -1.01
C PRO A 181 21.18 10.80 0.10
N TYR A 182 20.78 11.23 1.30
CA TYR A 182 20.51 10.33 2.41
C TYR A 182 19.27 9.47 2.15
N ALA A 183 18.18 10.10 1.71
CA ALA A 183 16.95 9.37 1.37
C ALA A 183 17.17 8.39 0.21
N GLU A 184 17.95 8.76 -0.80
CA GLU A 184 18.33 7.89 -1.91
C GLU A 184 19.07 6.64 -1.45
N ALA A 185 20.09 6.80 -0.60
CA ALA A 185 20.85 5.67 -0.04
C ALA A 185 19.94 4.71 0.76
N GLN A 186 19.02 5.24 1.56
CA GLN A 186 18.06 4.41 2.29
C GLN A 186 17.10 3.66 1.34
N ILE A 187 16.66 4.31 0.26
CA ILE A 187 15.80 3.65 -0.75
C ILE A 187 16.57 2.52 -1.44
N ASP A 188 17.83 2.73 -1.80
CA ASP A 188 18.67 1.69 -2.40
C ASP A 188 18.85 0.49 -1.46
N GLU A 189 19.09 0.74 -0.17
CA GLU A 189 19.18 -0.29 0.87
C GLU A 189 17.86 -1.07 1.03
N ILE A 190 16.73 -0.36 1.05
CA ILE A 190 15.39 -1.00 1.13
C ILE A 190 15.18 -1.91 -0.07
N ILE A 191 15.48 -1.45 -1.29
CA ILE A 191 15.28 -2.23 -2.51
C ILE A 191 16.13 -3.49 -2.48
N GLU A 192 17.41 -3.39 -2.14
CA GLU A 192 18.28 -4.56 -2.08
C GLU A 192 17.85 -5.55 -0.98
N THR A 193 17.43 -5.03 0.17
CA THR A 193 16.90 -5.84 1.27
C THR A 193 15.66 -6.62 0.81
N LEU A 194 14.71 -5.96 0.13
CA LEU A 194 13.50 -6.59 -0.36
C LEU A 194 13.81 -7.63 -1.46
N ARG A 195 14.68 -7.31 -2.41
CA ARG A 195 15.13 -8.25 -3.44
C ARG A 195 15.84 -9.47 -2.85
N THR A 196 16.66 -9.26 -1.83
CA THR A 196 17.29 -10.37 -1.10
C THR A 196 16.24 -11.27 -0.45
N ARG A 197 15.22 -10.70 0.21
CA ARG A 197 14.10 -11.49 0.77
C ARG A 197 13.37 -12.29 -0.31
N ILE A 198 13.14 -11.70 -1.50
CA ILE A 198 12.50 -12.37 -2.62
C ILE A 198 13.35 -13.56 -3.09
N ARG A 199 14.67 -13.38 -3.30
CA ARG A 199 15.57 -14.47 -3.71
C ARG A 199 15.58 -15.63 -2.71
N LEU A 200 15.68 -15.31 -1.41
CA LEU A 200 15.71 -16.34 -0.36
C LEU A 200 14.40 -17.14 -0.32
N ALA A 201 13.25 -16.47 -0.45
CA ALA A 201 11.96 -17.15 -0.51
C ALA A 201 11.85 -18.10 -1.71
N THR A 202 12.38 -17.71 -2.88
CA THR A 202 12.36 -18.57 -4.07
C THR A 202 13.27 -19.80 -3.94
N GLU A 203 14.39 -19.70 -3.24
CA GLU A 203 15.32 -20.82 -3.01
C GLU A 203 14.76 -21.85 -2.01
N GLU A 204 14.03 -21.40 -1.00
CA GLU A 204 13.34 -22.28 -0.03
C GLU A 204 12.23 -23.11 -0.68
N ASP A 205 11.44 -22.50 -1.58
CA ASP A 205 10.39 -23.22 -2.32
C ASP A 205 10.97 -24.30 -3.24
N GLU A 206 12.05 -23.99 -3.97
CA GLU A 206 12.72 -24.95 -4.85
C GLU A 206 13.35 -26.15 -4.09
N THR A 207 13.89 -25.91 -2.89
CA THR A 207 14.50 -26.97 -2.07
C THR A 207 13.45 -27.89 -1.45
N CYS A 208 12.29 -27.34 -1.07
CA CYS A 208 11.15 -28.12 -0.59
C CYS A 208 10.60 -29.04 -1.70
N GLU A 209 10.40 -28.52 -2.92
CA GLU A 209 9.96 -29.32 -4.08
C GLU A 209 10.95 -30.43 -4.45
N LYS A 210 12.27 -30.16 -4.42
CA LYS A 210 13.31 -31.17 -4.67
C LYS A 210 13.32 -32.26 -3.59
N SER A 211 13.07 -31.91 -2.32
CA SER A 211 13.00 -32.88 -1.21
C SER A 211 11.75 -33.78 -1.23
N SER A 212 10.64 -33.31 -1.83
CA SER A 212 9.41 -34.09 -2.04
C SER A 212 9.55 -35.16 -3.14
N SER A 213 10.63 -35.13 -3.94
CA SER A 213 10.85 -36.05 -5.06
C SER A 213 11.74 -37.26 -4.72
N ILE A 214 12.09 -37.46 -3.44
CA ILE A 214 12.83 -38.65 -3.01
C ILE A 214 11.97 -39.90 -3.25
N PRO A 215 12.42 -40.89 -4.04
CA PRO A 215 11.65 -42.10 -4.30
C PRO A 215 11.39 -42.84 -2.98
N LYS A 216 10.13 -43.23 -2.75
CA LYS A 216 9.73 -44.09 -1.65
C LYS A 216 10.67 -45.32 -1.62
N PRO A 217 11.31 -45.64 -0.48
CA PRO A 217 12.18 -46.80 -0.41
C PRO A 217 11.39 -48.06 -0.79
N PRO A 218 12.00 -49.02 -1.51
CA PRO A 218 11.30 -50.21 -1.98
C PRO A 218 10.71 -50.96 -0.78
N GLY A 219 9.42 -51.30 -0.91
CA GLY A 219 8.60 -51.86 0.15
C GLY A 219 9.22 -53.09 0.79
N SER A 220 9.20 -53.12 2.12
CA SER A 220 9.60 -54.24 2.95
C SER A 220 8.83 -55.51 2.56
N THR A 221 9.58 -56.58 2.36
CA THR A 221 9.10 -57.95 2.10
C THR A 221 8.12 -58.42 3.18
N PRO A 222 7.09 -59.23 2.84
CA PRO A 222 6.16 -59.75 3.84
C PRO A 222 6.87 -60.75 4.76
N ILE A 223 6.74 -60.56 6.07
CA ILE A 223 7.22 -61.49 7.10
C ILE A 223 6.25 -62.68 7.15
N THR A 224 6.78 -63.88 6.92
CA THR A 224 6.08 -65.16 6.99
C THR A 224 5.61 -65.45 8.43
N PRO A 225 4.39 -65.99 8.66
CA PRO A 225 3.93 -66.30 10.00
C PRO A 225 4.62 -67.56 10.58
N ILE A 226 4.98 -67.48 11.87
CA ILE A 226 5.58 -68.56 12.66
C ILE A 226 4.49 -69.56 13.08
N PRO A 227 4.67 -70.89 12.92
CA PRO A 227 3.68 -71.88 13.31
C PRO A 227 3.71 -72.12 14.83
N GLY A 228 2.51 -72.32 15.40
CA GLY A 228 2.28 -72.45 16.83
C GLY A 228 2.77 -73.74 17.48
N ARG A 229 2.74 -73.74 18.82
CA ARG A 229 2.83 -74.90 19.71
C ARG A 229 2.37 -74.51 21.13
N PRO A 230 2.06 -75.47 22.02
CA PRO A 230 0.75 -76.11 22.13
C PRO A 230 0.09 -75.88 23.50
N THR A 231 -1.19 -76.21 23.59
CA THR A 231 -2.00 -76.31 24.81
C THR A 231 -1.47 -77.37 25.79
N ALA A 232 -1.46 -77.07 27.08
CA ALA A 232 -1.55 -78.08 28.15
C ALA A 232 -2.12 -77.48 29.44
N SER A 233 -3.24 -78.07 29.86
CA SER A 233 -3.88 -78.17 31.19
C SER A 233 -4.23 -76.92 31.99
#